data_AF-A0A662YTG2-F1
#
_entry.id   AF-A0A662YTG2-F1
#
_cell.length_a   1.000
_cell.length_b   1.000
_cell.length_c   1.000
_cell.angle_alpha   90.00
_cell.angle_beta   90.00
_cell.angle_gamma   90.00
#
_symmetry.space_group_name_H-M   'P 1'
#
loop_
_entity.id
_entity.type
_entity.pdbx_description
1 polymer ?
#
loop_
_entity_poly.entity_id
_entity_poly.type
_entity_poly.pdbx_seq_one_letter_code
_entity_poly.pdbx_strand_id
1 'polypeptide(L)'
;MLGEAVFVLDLAFITDVTVHFNALNLTLQGKDTTLMEMLSAVKSFKAKLQFFKDDVPFKDFTHFPQLLRVTNENQDLKEQFPTDVYTEHITELERKFDSRFTDNLQFESAFTFLDAPFQQNVRETVSSLKPFYSDKAAVSLELLEFQNVSLQQCYKFSNKSADFWLQVPREKYQCLASSSLKILVCSQAHTYVKLRFP
;
A
#
# COMPACT_ATOMS: atom_id res chain seq x y z
N MET A 1 -33.57 -19.80 -15.81
CA MET A 1 -33.63 -18.39 -16.26
C MET A 1 -33.05 -17.41 -15.25
N LEU A 2 -33.76 -16.91 -14.21
CA LEU A 2 -33.19 -15.89 -13.30
C LEU A 2 -31.91 -16.34 -12.55
N GLY A 3 -31.88 -17.59 -12.07
CA GLY A 3 -30.70 -18.10 -11.35
C GLY A 3 -29.47 -18.38 -12.23
N GLU A 4 -29.67 -18.69 -13.52
CA GLU A 4 -28.56 -18.92 -14.46
C GLU A 4 -27.89 -17.60 -14.87
N ALA A 5 -28.70 -16.55 -15.07
CA ALA A 5 -28.20 -15.21 -15.38
C ALA A 5 -27.29 -14.67 -14.26
N VAL A 6 -27.75 -14.75 -13.01
CA VAL A 6 -26.97 -14.33 -11.83
C VAL A 6 -25.69 -15.15 -11.71
N PHE A 7 -25.76 -16.47 -11.86
CA PHE A 7 -24.58 -17.33 -11.80
C PHE A 7 -23.50 -16.97 -12.84
N VAL A 8 -23.90 -16.69 -14.09
CA VAL A 8 -22.95 -16.30 -15.15
C VAL A 8 -22.27 -14.96 -14.83
N LEU A 9 -23.03 -13.98 -14.34
CA LEU A 9 -22.49 -12.68 -13.95
C LEU A 9 -21.54 -12.79 -12.75
N ASP A 10 -21.91 -13.55 -11.73
CA ASP A 10 -21.08 -13.80 -10.54
C ASP A 10 -19.77 -14.49 -10.90
N LEU A 11 -19.84 -15.54 -11.73
CA LEU A 11 -18.66 -16.27 -12.17
C LEU A 11 -17.73 -15.38 -12.99
N ALA A 12 -18.26 -14.58 -13.92
CA ALA A 12 -17.49 -13.65 -14.72
C ALA A 12 -16.79 -12.60 -13.84
N PHE A 13 -17.54 -11.96 -12.94
CA PHE A 13 -17.02 -10.97 -12.02
C PHE A 13 -15.94 -11.54 -11.08
N ILE A 14 -16.19 -12.68 -10.44
CA ILE A 14 -15.22 -13.33 -9.55
C ILE A 14 -13.95 -13.71 -10.32
N THR A 15 -14.08 -14.20 -11.56
CA THR A 15 -12.93 -14.53 -12.40
C THR A 15 -12.05 -13.30 -12.63
N ASP A 16 -12.65 -12.18 -13.05
CA ASP A 16 -11.92 -10.94 -13.30
C ASP A 16 -11.28 -10.37 -12.02
N VAL A 17 -12.01 -10.33 -10.91
CA VAL A 17 -11.49 -9.88 -9.60
C VAL A 17 -10.33 -10.76 -9.14
N THR A 18 -10.42 -12.07 -9.32
CA THR A 18 -9.35 -13.03 -8.94
C THR A 18 -8.08 -12.80 -9.75
N VAL A 19 -8.19 -12.43 -11.03
CA VAL A 19 -7.02 -12.07 -11.85
C VAL A 19 -6.30 -10.86 -11.27
N HIS A 20 -7.04 -9.80 -10.90
CA HIS A 20 -6.45 -8.62 -10.25
C HIS A 20 -5.80 -8.98 -8.91
N PHE A 21 -6.42 -9.86 -8.12
CA PHE A 21 -5.83 -10.37 -6.86
C PHE A 21 -4.56 -11.17 -7.07
N ASN A 22 -4.54 -12.06 -8.06
CA ASN A 22 -3.36 -12.87 -8.35
C ASN A 22 -2.18 -11.99 -8.75
N ALA A 23 -2.41 -10.93 -9.54
CA ALA A 23 -1.37 -9.96 -9.89
C ALA A 23 -0.78 -9.25 -8.66
N LEU A 24 -1.65 -8.85 -7.71
CA LEU A 24 -1.20 -8.30 -6.44
C LEU A 24 -0.43 -9.34 -5.63
N ASN A 25 -0.98 -10.54 -5.48
CA ASN A 25 -0.40 -11.61 -4.69
C ASN A 25 1.00 -12.01 -5.20
N LEU A 26 1.20 -12.06 -6.51
CA LEU A 26 2.52 -12.28 -7.10
C LEU A 26 3.52 -11.18 -6.73
N THR A 27 3.09 -9.92 -6.74
CA THR A 27 3.93 -8.79 -6.28
C THR A 27 4.30 -8.95 -4.79
N LEU A 28 3.32 -9.33 -3.97
CA LEU A 28 3.49 -9.49 -2.53
C LEU A 28 4.34 -10.72 -2.15
N GLN A 29 4.33 -11.78 -2.99
CA GLN A 29 5.10 -13.02 -2.79
C GLN A 29 6.47 -13.02 -3.48
N GLY A 30 6.80 -11.96 -4.22
CA GLY A 30 8.10 -11.82 -4.88
C GLY A 30 9.27 -11.97 -3.88
N LYS A 31 10.35 -12.64 -4.31
CA LYS A 31 11.60 -12.63 -3.56
C LYS A 31 12.10 -11.18 -3.49
N ASP A 32 12.55 -10.79 -2.31
CA ASP A 32 13.15 -9.47 -2.03
C ASP A 32 12.18 -8.27 -2.06
N THR A 33 10.86 -8.48 -2.05
CA THR A 33 9.88 -7.38 -1.92
C THR A 33 10.06 -6.66 -0.56
N THR A 34 10.43 -5.40 -0.61
CA THR A 34 10.54 -4.53 0.58
C THR A 34 9.14 -4.18 1.11
N LEU A 35 9.04 -3.84 2.40
CA LEU A 35 7.76 -3.38 2.97
C LEU A 35 7.20 -2.13 2.25
N MET A 36 8.06 -1.28 1.70
CA MET A 36 7.63 -0.10 0.93
C MET A 36 7.01 -0.50 -0.42
N GLU A 37 7.60 -1.47 -1.12
CA GLU A 37 7.00 -2.01 -2.34
C GLU A 37 5.68 -2.73 -2.05
N MET A 38 5.61 -3.47 -0.93
CA MET A 38 4.39 -4.10 -0.45
C MET A 38 3.29 -3.06 -0.20
N LEU A 39 3.59 -1.99 0.54
CA LEU A 39 2.66 -0.89 0.83
C LEU A 39 2.21 -0.18 -0.45
N SER A 40 3.14 0.08 -1.38
CA SER A 40 2.85 0.67 -2.68
C SER A 40 1.91 -0.22 -3.52
N ALA A 41 2.17 -1.53 -3.56
CA ALA A 41 1.32 -2.49 -4.26
C ALA A 41 -0.08 -2.56 -3.66
N VAL A 42 -0.19 -2.60 -2.34
CA VAL A 42 -1.47 -2.56 -1.60
C VAL A 42 -2.25 -1.28 -1.91
N LYS A 43 -1.59 -0.12 -1.88
CA LYS A 43 -2.22 1.17 -2.23
C LYS A 43 -2.69 1.23 -3.67
N SER A 44 -1.85 0.78 -4.61
CA SER A 44 -2.21 0.72 -6.01
C SER A 44 -3.43 -0.16 -6.23
N PHE A 45 -3.50 -1.31 -5.54
CA PHE A 45 -4.65 -2.20 -5.62
C PHE A 45 -5.91 -1.56 -5.03
N LYS A 46 -5.82 -0.89 -3.87
CA LYS A 46 -6.95 -0.12 -3.31
C LYS A 46 -7.45 0.95 -4.29
N ALA A 47 -6.55 1.69 -4.93
CA ALA A 47 -6.93 2.68 -5.93
C ALA A 47 -7.66 2.06 -7.13
N LYS A 48 -7.25 0.85 -7.55
CA LYS A 48 -7.98 0.08 -8.58
C LYS A 48 -9.38 -0.31 -8.11
N LEU A 49 -9.54 -0.81 -6.89
CA LEU A 49 -10.87 -1.15 -6.36
C LEU A 49 -11.79 0.07 -6.34
N GLN A 50 -11.28 1.22 -5.90
CA GLN A 50 -12.05 2.47 -5.91
C GLN A 50 -12.44 2.86 -7.34
N PHE A 51 -11.50 2.77 -8.28
CA PHE A 51 -11.77 3.05 -9.69
C PHE A 51 -12.84 2.11 -10.26
N PHE A 52 -12.75 0.80 -9.99
CA PHE A 52 -13.73 -0.18 -10.43
C PHE A 52 -15.12 0.07 -9.83
N LYS A 53 -15.17 0.46 -8.56
CA LYS A 53 -16.41 0.81 -7.86
C LYS A 53 -17.09 2.02 -8.51
N ASP A 54 -16.32 2.98 -9.00
CA ASP A 54 -16.83 4.18 -9.67
C ASP A 54 -17.33 3.87 -11.10
N ASP A 55 -16.75 2.88 -11.79
CA ASP A 55 -17.11 2.46 -13.15
C ASP A 55 -18.36 1.56 -13.22
N VAL A 56 -18.52 0.65 -12.24
CA VAL A 56 -19.59 -0.37 -12.22
C VAL A 56 -21.01 0.24 -12.34
N PRO A 57 -21.37 1.33 -11.65
CA PRO A 57 -22.68 1.99 -11.81
C PRO A 57 -23.00 2.44 -13.24
N PHE A 58 -21.97 2.78 -14.02
CA PHE A 58 -22.10 3.17 -15.43
C PHE A 58 -22.06 1.97 -16.38
N LYS A 59 -21.97 0.75 -15.84
CA LYS A 59 -21.81 -0.51 -16.59
C LYS A 59 -20.60 -0.46 -17.52
N ASP A 60 -19.56 0.26 -17.10
CA ASP A 60 -18.26 0.22 -17.75
C ASP A 60 -17.49 -0.99 -17.21
N PHE A 61 -17.38 -2.00 -18.07
CA PHE A 61 -16.71 -3.26 -17.75
C PHE A 61 -15.33 -3.35 -18.43
N THR A 62 -14.73 -2.22 -18.83
CA THR A 62 -13.42 -2.18 -19.51
C THR A 62 -12.32 -2.91 -18.72
N HIS A 63 -12.41 -2.92 -17.39
CA HIS A 63 -11.47 -3.60 -16.50
C HIS A 63 -11.90 -4.99 -16.03
N PHE A 64 -13.02 -5.49 -16.57
CA PHE A 64 -13.61 -6.80 -16.28
C PHE A 64 -13.85 -7.57 -17.59
N PRO A 65 -12.79 -8.13 -18.21
CA PRO A 65 -12.89 -8.75 -19.53
C PRO A 65 -13.92 -9.87 -19.64
N GLN A 66 -14.07 -10.73 -18.62
CA GLN A 66 -15.08 -11.78 -18.64
C GLN A 66 -16.49 -11.19 -18.49
N LEU A 67 -16.66 -10.21 -17.60
CA LEU A 67 -17.95 -9.54 -17.41
C LEU A 67 -18.38 -8.78 -18.68
N LEU A 68 -17.44 -8.07 -19.31
CA LEU A 68 -17.64 -7.40 -20.60
C LEU A 68 -18.03 -8.38 -21.69
N ARG A 69 -17.36 -9.55 -21.74
CA ARG A 69 -17.67 -10.59 -22.72
C ARG A 69 -19.10 -11.09 -22.57
N VAL A 70 -19.50 -11.53 -21.37
CA VAL A 70 -20.84 -12.10 -21.15
C VAL A 70 -21.97 -11.07 -21.34
N THR A 71 -21.71 -9.79 -21.01
CA THR A 71 -22.68 -8.70 -21.20
C THR A 71 -22.76 -8.19 -22.65
N ASN A 72 -21.72 -8.41 -23.46
CA ASN A 72 -21.77 -8.18 -24.90
C ASN A 72 -22.42 -9.36 -25.65
N GLU A 73 -22.24 -10.60 -25.18
CA GLU A 73 -22.87 -11.79 -25.74
C GLU A 73 -24.38 -11.84 -25.44
N ASN A 74 -24.82 -11.21 -24.35
CA ASN A 74 -26.23 -11.12 -23.97
C ASN A 74 -26.58 -9.73 -23.41
N GLN A 75 -27.30 -8.95 -24.22
CA GLN A 75 -27.69 -7.58 -23.87
C GLN A 75 -28.66 -7.51 -22.68
N ASP A 76 -29.52 -8.52 -22.47
CA ASP A 76 -30.42 -8.57 -21.31
C ASP A 76 -29.63 -8.63 -19.99
N LEU A 77 -28.50 -9.35 -19.98
CA LEU A 77 -27.61 -9.40 -18.82
C LEU A 77 -27.00 -8.03 -18.52
N LYS A 78 -26.69 -7.23 -19.55
CA LYS A 78 -26.18 -5.88 -19.39
C LYS A 78 -27.27 -4.93 -18.88
N GLU A 79 -28.46 -5.00 -19.46
CA GLU A 79 -29.58 -4.12 -19.08
C GLU A 79 -30.05 -4.39 -17.65
N GLN A 80 -30.12 -5.66 -17.26
CA GLN A 80 -30.57 -6.09 -15.93
C GLN A 80 -29.43 -6.27 -14.92
N PHE A 81 -28.21 -5.87 -15.28
CA PHE A 81 -27.04 -6.00 -14.40
C PHE A 81 -27.29 -5.27 -13.06
N PRO A 82 -27.20 -5.96 -11.91
CA PRO A 82 -27.50 -5.38 -10.60
C PRO A 82 -26.30 -4.58 -10.08
N THR A 83 -26.09 -3.38 -10.63
CA THR A 83 -24.94 -2.50 -10.33
C THR A 83 -24.69 -2.30 -8.85
N ASP A 84 -25.75 -2.12 -8.05
CA ASP A 84 -25.65 -1.87 -6.61
C ASP A 84 -25.04 -3.08 -5.86
N VAL A 85 -25.38 -4.29 -6.28
CA VAL A 85 -24.89 -5.54 -5.67
C VAL A 85 -23.38 -5.68 -5.91
N TYR A 86 -22.93 -5.49 -7.15
CA TYR A 86 -21.50 -5.59 -7.48
C TYR A 86 -20.68 -4.43 -6.92
N THR A 87 -21.26 -3.23 -6.82
CA THR A 87 -20.64 -2.09 -6.13
C THR A 87 -20.44 -2.40 -4.64
N GLU A 88 -21.43 -3.02 -3.99
CA GLU A 88 -21.27 -3.47 -2.59
C GLU A 88 -20.24 -4.60 -2.45
N HIS A 89 -20.16 -5.52 -3.41
CA HIS A 89 -19.10 -6.54 -3.42
C HIS A 89 -17.70 -5.94 -3.47
N ILE A 90 -17.48 -4.92 -4.30
CA ILE A 90 -16.20 -4.20 -4.34
C ILE A 90 -15.98 -3.42 -3.03
N THR A 91 -17.01 -2.78 -2.49
CA THR A 91 -16.93 -2.05 -1.22
C THR A 91 -16.54 -2.96 -0.06
N GLU A 92 -17.14 -4.15 0.03
CA GLU A 92 -16.80 -5.13 1.05
C GLU A 92 -15.37 -5.67 0.89
N LEU A 93 -14.91 -5.79 -0.36
CA LEU A 93 -13.54 -6.16 -0.67
C LEU A 93 -12.54 -5.10 -0.18
N GLU A 94 -12.83 -3.82 -0.41
CA GLU A 94 -12.05 -2.69 0.11
C GLU A 94 -11.99 -2.71 1.63
N ARG A 95 -13.11 -2.92 2.32
CA ARG A 95 -13.16 -3.00 3.81
C ARG A 95 -12.30 -4.14 4.34
N LYS A 96 -12.37 -5.32 3.72
CA LYS A 96 -11.52 -6.47 4.08
C LYS A 96 -10.04 -6.16 3.86
N PHE A 97 -9.73 -5.44 2.78
CA PHE A 97 -8.37 -4.99 2.51
C PHE A 97 -7.87 -4.03 3.59
N ASP A 98 -8.68 -3.03 3.95
CA ASP A 98 -8.34 -2.07 4.99
C ASP A 98 -8.10 -2.73 6.33
N SER A 99 -9.02 -3.59 6.76
CA SER A 99 -8.87 -4.36 8.00
C SER A 99 -7.59 -5.21 7.99
N ARG A 100 -7.23 -5.81 6.86
CA ARG A 100 -6.04 -6.68 6.77
C ARG A 100 -4.72 -5.92 6.81
N PHE A 101 -4.64 -4.75 6.18
CA PHE A 101 -3.40 -3.98 6.02
C PHE A 101 -3.29 -2.77 6.95
N THR A 102 -4.25 -2.56 7.86
CA THR A 102 -4.25 -1.45 8.84
C THR A 102 -2.92 -1.38 9.62
N ASP A 103 -2.46 -2.50 10.16
CA ASP A 103 -1.22 -2.55 10.96
C ASP A 103 0.03 -2.21 10.15
N ASN A 104 0.05 -2.49 8.84
CA ASN A 104 1.17 -2.18 7.97
C ASN A 104 1.16 -0.69 7.56
N LEU A 105 -0.04 -0.15 7.29
CA LEU A 105 -0.23 1.25 6.91
C LEU A 105 0.05 2.22 8.07
N GLN A 106 -0.07 1.80 9.33
CA GLN A 106 0.20 2.68 10.48
C GLN A 106 1.66 3.18 10.55
N PHE A 107 2.60 2.46 9.94
CA PHE A 107 4.03 2.82 9.92
C PHE A 107 4.45 3.49 8.62
N GLU A 108 3.53 3.71 7.69
CA GLU A 108 3.81 4.25 6.37
C GLU A 108 4.52 5.60 6.43
N SER A 109 4.09 6.49 7.31
CA SER A 109 4.75 7.79 7.52
C SER A 109 6.18 7.64 8.04
N ALA A 110 6.44 6.64 8.89
CA ALA A 110 7.79 6.36 9.39
C ALA A 110 8.71 5.79 8.28
N PHE A 111 8.17 4.99 7.36
CA PHE A 111 8.94 4.51 6.22
C PHE A 111 9.15 5.60 5.17
N THR A 112 8.13 6.42 4.90
CA THR A 112 8.23 7.58 4.00
C THR A 112 9.31 8.55 4.47
N PHE A 113 9.44 8.72 5.79
CA PHE A 113 10.53 9.50 6.37
C PHE A 113 11.92 8.95 6.01
N LEU A 114 12.11 7.63 5.88
CA LEU A 114 13.40 7.08 5.46
C LEU A 114 13.74 7.47 4.03
N ASP A 115 12.75 7.55 3.14
CA ASP A 115 12.93 7.86 1.71
C ASP A 115 12.92 9.36 1.40
N ALA A 116 12.35 10.18 2.28
CA ALA A 116 12.28 11.63 2.11
C ALA A 116 12.58 12.42 3.40
N PRO A 117 13.69 12.18 4.12
CA PRO A 117 13.90 12.73 5.46
C PRO A 117 13.95 14.25 5.53
N PHE A 118 14.25 14.92 4.42
CA PHE A 118 14.44 16.37 4.32
C PHE A 118 13.19 17.13 3.87
N GLN A 119 12.12 16.45 3.45
CA GLN A 119 10.91 17.09 2.91
C GLN A 119 9.70 17.01 3.85
N GLN A 120 9.84 16.29 4.96
CA GLN A 120 8.75 16.00 5.89
C GLN A 120 8.68 17.03 7.01
N ASN A 121 7.46 17.33 7.49
CA ASN A 121 7.27 18.17 8.67
C ASN A 121 7.85 17.46 9.92
N VAL A 122 8.70 18.15 10.68
CA VAL A 122 9.35 17.59 11.88
C VAL A 122 8.33 17.08 12.90
N ARG A 123 7.28 17.86 13.18
CA ARG A 123 6.31 17.53 14.23
C ARG A 123 5.50 16.28 13.88
N GLU A 124 5.06 16.17 12.63
CA GLU A 124 4.33 15.01 12.12
C GLU A 124 5.23 13.77 12.03
N THR A 125 6.47 13.96 11.57
CA THR A 125 7.48 12.90 11.53
C THR A 125 7.72 12.35 12.93
N VAL A 126 8.05 13.21 13.91
CA VAL A 126 8.26 12.79 15.30
C VAL A 126 7.01 12.09 15.85
N SER A 127 5.79 12.52 15.51
CA SER A 127 4.60 11.78 15.92
C SER A 127 4.57 10.35 15.35
N SER A 128 4.92 10.20 14.07
CA SER A 128 4.95 8.92 13.36
C SER A 128 6.08 8.00 13.83
N LEU A 129 7.20 8.57 14.30
CA LEU A 129 8.36 7.83 14.79
C LEU A 129 8.21 7.36 16.24
N LYS A 130 7.10 7.68 16.93
CA LYS A 130 6.87 7.36 18.35
C LYS A 130 7.22 5.91 18.75
N PRO A 131 6.95 4.88 17.94
CA PRO A 131 7.32 3.50 18.28
C PRO A 131 8.84 3.22 18.27
N PHE A 132 9.64 4.10 17.68
CA PHE A 132 11.05 3.83 17.32
C PHE A 132 12.07 4.61 18.15
N TYR A 133 11.70 5.74 18.77
CA TYR A 133 12.57 6.49 19.67
C TYR A 133 12.19 6.30 21.15
N SER A 134 13.13 6.59 22.03
CA SER A 134 12.93 6.58 23.49
C SER A 134 12.86 7.98 24.09
N ASP A 135 13.45 8.98 23.43
CA ASP A 135 13.45 10.38 23.86
C ASP A 135 12.89 11.27 22.73
N LYS A 136 11.72 11.85 22.97
CA LYS A 136 11.04 12.74 22.02
C LYS A 136 11.79 14.05 21.84
N ALA A 137 12.34 14.63 22.91
CA ALA A 137 13.00 15.93 22.84
C ALA A 137 14.31 15.82 22.04
N ALA A 138 15.11 14.79 22.34
CA ALA A 138 16.35 14.53 21.62
C ALA A 138 16.12 14.29 20.12
N VAL A 139 15.21 13.37 19.75
CA VAL A 139 14.95 13.09 18.32
C VAL A 139 14.37 14.31 17.58
N SER A 140 13.61 15.16 18.27
CA SER A 140 13.04 16.37 17.65
C SER A 140 14.12 17.40 17.33
N LEU A 141 15.03 17.65 18.28
CA LEU A 141 16.15 18.59 18.09
C LEU A 141 17.14 18.06 17.06
N GLU A 142 17.50 16.78 17.15
CA GLU A 142 18.36 16.13 16.16
C GLU A 142 17.75 16.20 14.76
N LEU A 143 16.45 15.95 14.59
CA LEU A 143 15.78 16.03 13.29
C LEU A 143 15.73 17.48 12.76
N LEU A 144 15.47 18.47 13.62
CA LEU A 144 15.52 19.89 13.23
C LEU A 144 16.91 20.28 12.70
N GLU A 145 17.95 19.92 13.43
CA GLU A 145 19.32 20.17 12.99
C GLU A 145 19.63 19.38 11.72
N PHE A 146 19.25 18.11 11.66
CA PHE A 146 19.50 17.23 10.52
C PHE A 146 18.91 17.78 9.23
N GLN A 147 17.66 18.27 9.25
CA GLN A 147 17.00 18.85 8.09
C GLN A 147 17.60 20.19 7.63
N ASN A 148 18.26 20.93 8.52
CA ASN A 148 18.85 22.24 8.23
C ASN A 148 20.32 22.19 7.81
N VAL A 149 20.95 21.02 7.76
CA VAL A 149 22.35 20.85 7.33
C VAL A 149 22.41 20.47 5.85
N SER A 150 23.52 20.80 5.18
CA SER A 150 23.86 20.42 3.79
C SER A 150 23.93 18.90 3.51
N LEU A 151 23.55 18.03 4.47
CA LEU A 151 23.48 16.57 4.31
C LEU A 151 22.47 16.12 3.26
N GLN A 152 21.53 17.00 2.86
CA GLN A 152 20.63 16.75 1.73
C GLN A 152 21.40 16.42 0.44
N GLN A 153 22.60 17.00 0.24
CA GLN A 153 23.43 16.66 -0.93
C GLN A 153 24.01 15.25 -0.80
N CYS A 154 24.50 14.85 0.39
CA CYS A 154 24.99 13.48 0.64
C CYS A 154 23.88 12.43 0.47
N TYR A 155 22.65 12.75 0.89
CA TYR A 155 21.48 11.91 0.67
C TYR A 155 21.18 11.69 -0.82
N LYS A 156 21.23 12.76 -1.63
CA LYS A 156 20.97 12.70 -3.07
C LYS A 156 21.98 11.83 -3.85
N PHE A 157 23.18 11.64 -3.32
CA PHE A 157 24.21 10.77 -3.92
C PHE A 157 24.11 9.30 -3.47
N SER A 158 23.29 9.00 -2.46
CA SER A 158 23.08 7.61 -2.04
C SER A 158 22.11 6.91 -2.99
N ASN A 159 22.53 5.79 -3.59
CA ASN A 159 21.67 4.98 -4.46
C ASN A 159 20.55 4.25 -3.69
N LYS A 160 20.63 4.16 -2.35
CA LYS A 160 19.63 3.50 -1.49
C LYS A 160 19.46 4.24 -0.16
N SER A 161 18.22 4.40 0.30
CA SER A 161 17.90 5.02 1.59
C SER A 161 18.60 4.30 2.76
N ALA A 162 18.61 2.96 2.76
CA ALA A 162 19.22 2.16 3.81
C ALA A 162 20.71 2.45 4.04
N ASP A 163 21.49 2.58 2.95
CA ASP A 163 22.94 2.81 3.01
C ASP A 163 23.26 4.18 3.61
N PHE A 164 22.43 5.19 3.31
CA PHE A 164 22.56 6.52 3.89
C PHE A 164 22.39 6.50 5.40
N TRP A 165 21.32 5.85 5.90
CA TRP A 165 21.03 5.80 7.33
C TRP A 165 22.08 5.03 8.14
N LEU A 166 22.80 4.10 7.52
CA LEU A 166 23.95 3.42 8.12
C LEU A 166 25.16 4.35 8.31
N GLN A 167 25.27 5.43 7.53
CA GLN A 167 26.39 6.37 7.54
C GLN A 167 26.13 7.63 8.37
N VAL A 168 24.91 7.82 8.90
CA VAL A 168 24.58 8.99 9.73
C VAL A 168 25.46 8.99 11.00
N PRO A 169 26.23 10.08 11.27
CA PRO A 169 27.12 10.15 12.42
C PRO A 169 26.36 10.03 13.75
N ARG A 170 26.67 8.98 14.52
CA ARG A 170 25.97 8.70 15.78
C ARG A 170 26.43 9.60 16.92
N GLU A 171 27.61 10.18 16.80
CA GLU A 171 28.15 11.15 17.76
C GLU A 171 27.29 12.41 17.80
N LYS A 172 26.65 12.75 16.67
CA LYS A 172 25.81 13.95 16.54
C LYS A 172 24.31 13.66 16.51
N TYR A 173 23.90 12.55 15.88
CA TYR A 173 22.48 12.23 15.64
C TYR A 173 22.12 10.86 16.21
N GLN A 174 22.45 10.63 17.49
CA GLN A 174 22.31 9.32 18.13
C GLN A 174 20.87 8.81 18.12
N CYS A 175 19.91 9.62 18.56
CA CYS A 175 18.51 9.22 18.68
C CYS A 175 17.86 9.02 17.32
N LEU A 176 18.13 9.92 16.38
CA LEU A 176 17.63 9.89 15.02
C LEU A 176 18.18 8.69 14.25
N ALA A 177 19.49 8.48 14.27
CA ALA A 177 20.11 7.32 13.62
C ALA A 177 19.60 6.00 14.23
N SER A 178 19.50 5.92 15.56
CA SER A 178 18.95 4.72 16.20
C SER A 178 17.50 4.46 15.81
N SER A 179 16.68 5.50 15.70
CA SER A 179 15.26 5.36 15.33
C SER A 179 15.13 4.91 13.87
N SER A 180 15.86 5.53 12.95
CA SER A 180 15.88 5.18 11.53
C SER A 180 16.32 3.74 11.29
N LEU A 181 17.35 3.27 12.00
CA LEU A 181 17.81 1.88 11.88
C LEU A 181 16.79 0.87 12.40
N LYS A 182 16.05 1.17 13.48
CA LYS A 182 14.96 0.31 13.94
C LYS A 182 13.85 0.21 12.90
N ILE A 183 13.52 1.32 12.23
CA ILE A 183 12.53 1.34 11.15
C ILE A 183 13.00 0.48 9.97
N LEU A 184 14.28 0.59 9.57
CA LEU A 184 14.88 -0.22 8.51
C LEU A 184 14.86 -1.72 8.83
N VAL A 185 15.18 -2.10 10.06
CA VAL A 185 15.09 -3.51 10.49
C VAL A 185 13.63 -3.99 10.45
N CYS A 186 12.69 -3.17 10.93
CA CYS A 186 11.26 -3.50 10.86
C CYS A 186 10.79 -3.64 9.40
N SER A 187 11.22 -2.78 8.47
CA SER A 187 10.81 -2.87 7.07
C SER A 187 11.37 -4.10 6.34
N GLN A 188 12.46 -4.68 6.82
CA GLN A 188 13.05 -5.91 6.30
C GLN A 188 12.51 -7.19 6.97
N ALA A 189 12.12 -7.12 8.25
CA ALA A 189 11.63 -8.29 9.00
C ALA A 189 10.21 -8.73 8.60
N HIS A 190 9.37 -7.81 8.10
CA HIS A 190 7.98 -8.10 7.73
C HIS A 190 7.82 -8.84 6.40
N THR A 191 8.89 -9.04 5.62
CA THR A 191 8.87 -9.81 4.37
C THR A 191 8.58 -11.32 4.61
N TYR A 192 8.68 -11.81 5.85
CA TYR A 192 8.60 -13.25 6.15
C TYR A 192 7.32 -13.73 6.84
N VAL A 193 6.44 -12.86 7.35
CA VAL A 193 5.35 -13.29 8.24
C VAL A 193 4.04 -12.58 7.87
N LYS A 194 3.11 -13.33 7.24
CA LYS A 194 1.64 -13.08 7.08
C LYS A 194 1.06 -12.87 5.67
N LEU A 195 1.67 -13.35 4.60
CA LEU A 195 1.03 -13.36 3.26
C LEU A 195 0.73 -14.78 2.73
N ARG A 196 0.31 -15.70 3.60
CA ARG A 196 -0.44 -16.89 3.15
C ARG A 196 -1.91 -16.50 2.97
N PHE A 197 -2.34 -16.38 1.72
CA PHE A 197 -3.75 -16.53 1.37
C PHE A 197 -4.10 -18.03 1.37
N PRO A 198 -5.31 -18.41 1.81
CA PRO A 198 -5.79 -19.79 1.71
C PRO A 198 -5.86 -20.28 0.26
#